data_AF-A0A7K1V345-F1
#
_entry.id   AF-A0A7K1V345-F1
#
_cell.length_a   1.000
_cell.length_b   1.000
_cell.length_c   1.000
_cell.angle_alpha   90.00
_cell.angle_beta   90.00
_cell.angle_gamma   90.00
#
_symmetry.space_group_name_H-M   'P 1'
#
loop_
_entity.id
_entity.type
_entity.pdbx_description
1 polymer ?
#
loop_
_entity_poly.entity_id
_entity_poly.type
_entity_poly.pdbx_seq_one_letter_code
_entity_poly.pdbx_strand_id
1 'polypeptide(L)'
;MLKLIFFVPLVCWLLVAHGIRARIVVGLLLTVVAGLQVLVTGGWILAGGTVTATVGLALLALLVMFCGWIFDLPGAPMRSEPVRAVRSIVGVAASLLWGVLTLLAVLLVAALSVMGLQGVPYPSDDELLPLPAGLVMLRESERQCAGSSDTHCGRMYVIGGSGTVRDTDVPDRLVDQFRARGWSLDYHEDKQQWTQCRSTGWPLDRVHTCVWIDRPKPVAAQTQWDRGAAATVDIENVDRIGG
;
A
#
# COMPACT_ATOMS: atom_id res chain seq x y z
N MET A 1 -19.32 6.54 -5.73
CA MET A 1 -19.46 7.89 -6.34
C MET A 1 -18.17 8.69 -6.37
N LEU A 2 -17.18 8.43 -5.50
CA LEU A 2 -15.89 9.14 -5.46
C LEU A 2 -15.05 9.07 -6.76
N LYS A 3 -15.20 8.01 -7.57
CA LYS A 3 -14.36 7.75 -8.76
C LYS A 3 -14.55 8.73 -9.93
N LEU A 4 -15.64 9.49 -9.94
CA LEU A 4 -15.88 10.52 -10.97
C LEU A 4 -14.88 11.68 -10.87
N ILE A 5 -14.27 11.85 -9.70
CA ILE A 5 -13.31 12.91 -9.42
C ILE A 5 -12.07 12.84 -10.33
N PHE A 6 -11.69 11.64 -10.77
CA PHE A 6 -10.54 11.42 -11.67
C PHE A 6 -10.76 11.96 -13.09
N PHE A 7 -12.00 12.25 -13.47
CA PHE A 7 -12.33 12.82 -14.78
C PHE A 7 -12.40 14.35 -14.77
N VAL A 8 -12.32 15.00 -13.61
CA VAL A 8 -12.32 16.48 -13.51
C VAL A 8 -11.17 17.12 -14.31
N PRO A 9 -9.91 16.64 -14.27
CA PRO A 9 -8.83 17.16 -15.11
C PRO A 9 -9.18 17.16 -16.60
N LEU A 10 -9.83 16.09 -17.06
CA LEU A 10 -10.23 15.92 -18.46
C LEU A 10 -11.28 16.95 -18.86
N VAL A 11 -12.30 17.15 -18.03
CA VAL A 11 -13.36 18.14 -18.27
C VAL A 11 -12.77 19.56 -18.27
N CYS A 12 -11.93 19.89 -17.30
CA CYS A 12 -11.24 21.18 -17.25
C CYS A 12 -10.37 21.42 -18.49
N TRP A 13 -9.59 20.42 -18.91
CA TRP A 13 -8.77 20.51 -20.12
C TRP A 13 -9.61 20.74 -21.39
N LEU A 14 -10.72 20.01 -21.55
CA LEU A 14 -11.62 20.17 -22.69
C LEU A 14 -12.29 21.56 -22.76
N LEU A 15 -12.37 22.28 -21.63
CA LEU A 15 -12.87 23.65 -21.56
C LEU A 15 -11.81 24.69 -21.92
N VAL A 16 -10.53 24.41 -21.61
CA VAL A 16 -9.40 25.33 -21.83
C VAL A 16 -8.77 25.18 -23.21
N ALA A 17 -8.71 23.97 -23.77
CA ALA A 17 -7.91 23.71 -24.97
C ALA A 17 -8.39 24.52 -26.20
N HIS A 18 -7.48 25.27 -26.81
CA HIS A 18 -7.73 26.11 -27.98
C HIS A 18 -7.47 25.35 -29.28
N GLY A 19 -6.43 24.50 -29.33
CA GLY A 19 -6.09 23.68 -30.49
C GLY A 19 -6.74 22.29 -30.49
N ILE A 20 -7.32 21.86 -31.63
CA ILE A 20 -7.97 20.54 -31.73
C ILE A 20 -6.98 19.38 -31.54
N ARG A 21 -5.73 19.52 -32.00
CA ARG A 21 -4.68 18.51 -31.84
C ARG A 21 -4.25 18.37 -30.39
N ALA A 22 -3.95 19.48 -29.71
CA ALA A 22 -3.60 19.48 -28.29
C ALA A 22 -4.76 18.95 -27.44
N ARG A 23 -6.00 19.33 -27.79
CA ARG A 23 -7.21 18.84 -27.12
C ARG A 23 -7.35 17.33 -27.17
N ILE A 24 -7.15 16.71 -28.34
CA ILE A 24 -7.25 15.26 -28.52
C ILE A 24 -6.09 14.53 -27.80
N VAL A 25 -4.84 14.97 -28.01
CA VAL A 25 -3.67 14.27 -27.46
C VAL A 25 -3.67 14.32 -25.93
N VAL A 26 -3.77 15.51 -25.34
CA VAL A 26 -3.77 15.68 -23.88
C VAL A 26 -5.04 15.10 -23.27
N GLY A 27 -6.18 15.21 -23.97
CA GLY A 27 -7.42 14.57 -23.54
C GLY A 27 -7.27 13.05 -23.44
N LEU A 28 -6.70 12.40 -24.46
CA LEU A 28 -6.47 10.95 -24.46
C LEU A 28 -5.53 10.54 -23.32
N LEU A 29 -4.43 11.28 -23.11
CA LEU A 29 -3.51 11.02 -22.00
C LEU A 29 -4.21 11.12 -20.64
N LEU A 30 -5.01 12.15 -20.41
CA LEU A 30 -5.77 12.31 -19.17
C LEU A 30 -6.82 11.20 -18.98
N THR A 31 -7.46 10.75 -20.07
CA THR A 31 -8.38 9.60 -20.02
C THR A 31 -7.65 8.32 -19.62
N VAL A 32 -6.46 8.05 -20.17
CA VAL A 32 -5.65 6.88 -19.78
C VAL A 32 -5.24 6.96 -18.32
N VAL A 33 -4.78 8.12 -17.84
CA VAL A 33 -4.41 8.33 -16.43
C VAL A 33 -5.60 8.12 -15.50
N ALA A 34 -6.77 8.68 -15.83
CA ALA A 34 -7.99 8.48 -15.05
C ALA A 34 -8.42 7.00 -15.01
N GLY A 35 -8.32 6.30 -16.14
CA GLY A 35 -8.58 4.86 -16.22
C GLY A 35 -7.65 4.05 -15.33
N LEU A 36 -6.35 4.36 -15.33
CA LEU A 36 -5.37 3.72 -14.45
C LEU A 36 -5.67 3.99 -12.97
N GLN A 37 -6.05 5.23 -12.61
CA GLN A 37 -6.45 5.56 -11.24
C GLN A 37 -7.67 4.74 -10.78
N VAL A 38 -8.65 4.53 -11.65
CA VAL A 38 -9.83 3.70 -11.35
C VAL A 38 -9.45 2.23 -11.15
N LEU A 39 -8.52 1.70 -11.95
CA LEU A 39 -8.04 0.32 -11.84
C LEU A 39 -7.25 0.09 -10.54
N VAL A 40 -6.33 1.01 -10.22
CA VAL A 40 -5.52 0.96 -9.00
C VAL A 40 -6.40 1.09 -7.76
N THR A 41 -7.29 2.09 -7.71
CA THR A 41 -8.23 2.26 -6.57
C THR A 41 -9.27 1.16 -6.48
N GLY A 42 -9.50 0.43 -7.57
CA GLY A 42 -10.35 -0.76 -7.56
C GLY A 42 -9.65 -2.02 -7.03
N GLY A 43 -8.34 -1.97 -6.74
CA GLY A 43 -7.56 -3.13 -6.30
C GLY A 43 -7.28 -4.15 -7.41
N TRP A 44 -7.53 -3.81 -8.67
CA TRP A 44 -7.32 -4.73 -9.80
C TRP A 44 -5.84 -4.84 -10.20
N ILE A 45 -5.07 -3.78 -9.93
CA ILE A 45 -3.66 -3.65 -10.28
C ILE A 45 -2.94 -3.06 -9.06
N LEU A 46 -1.80 -3.65 -8.67
CA LEU A 46 -0.94 -3.20 -7.56
C LEU A 46 -1.61 -3.23 -6.17
N ALA A 47 -2.06 -4.42 -5.74
CA ALA A 47 -2.70 -4.61 -4.42
C ALA A 47 -1.87 -4.11 -3.22
N GLY A 48 -0.53 -4.02 -3.34
CA GLY A 48 0.37 -3.53 -2.28
C GLY A 48 1.01 -2.16 -2.55
N GLY A 49 0.49 -1.37 -3.49
CA GLY A 49 1.10 -0.08 -3.88
C GLY A 49 0.08 1.00 -4.24
N THR A 50 -1.13 0.90 -3.70
CA THR A 50 -2.26 1.72 -4.13
C THR A 50 -2.06 3.21 -3.87
N VAL A 51 -1.46 3.60 -2.74
CA VAL A 51 -1.24 5.00 -2.37
C VAL A 51 -0.14 5.60 -3.22
N THR A 52 0.99 4.92 -3.35
CA THR A 52 2.12 5.37 -4.17
C THR A 52 1.71 5.51 -5.63
N ALA A 53 0.98 4.53 -6.16
CA ALA A 53 0.51 4.57 -7.54
C ALA A 53 -0.52 5.67 -7.77
N THR A 54 -1.47 5.88 -6.85
CA THR A 54 -2.45 6.98 -6.97
C THR A 54 -1.81 8.35 -6.91
N VAL A 55 -0.86 8.56 -5.98
CA VAL A 55 -0.07 9.80 -5.89
C VAL A 55 0.74 10.03 -7.16
N GLY A 56 1.45 9.01 -7.65
CA GLY A 56 2.22 9.09 -8.89
C GLY A 56 1.36 9.45 -10.10
N LEU A 57 0.19 8.82 -10.24
CA LEU A 57 -0.76 9.12 -11.32
C LEU A 57 -1.38 10.52 -11.19
N ALA A 58 -1.63 11.00 -9.97
CA ALA A 58 -2.12 12.35 -9.74
C ALA A 58 -1.08 13.41 -10.16
N LEU A 59 0.19 13.20 -9.81
CA LEU A 59 1.29 14.06 -10.26
C LEU A 59 1.47 14.01 -11.78
N LEU A 60 1.31 12.83 -12.39
CA LEU A 60 1.36 12.68 -13.84
C LEU A 60 0.22 13.44 -14.53
N ALA A 61 -1.00 13.40 -14.00
CA ALA A 61 -2.12 14.18 -14.52
C ALA A 61 -1.84 15.69 -14.47
N LEU A 62 -1.27 16.18 -13.37
CA LEU A 62 -0.85 17.58 -13.21
C LEU A 62 0.22 17.97 -14.24
N LEU A 63 1.22 17.12 -14.42
CA LEU A 63 2.29 17.34 -15.40
C LEU A 63 1.74 17.40 -16.82
N VAL A 64 0.86 16.46 -17.19
CA VAL A 64 0.21 16.42 -18.51
C VAL A 64 -0.62 17.68 -18.76
N MET A 65 -1.37 18.16 -17.77
CA MET A 65 -2.10 19.42 -17.87
C MET A 65 -1.17 20.63 -18.03
N PHE A 66 -0.08 20.68 -17.24
CA PHE A 66 0.88 21.78 -17.27
C PHE A 66 1.64 21.84 -18.60
N CYS A 67 2.10 20.69 -19.11
CA CYS A 67 2.69 20.59 -20.45
C CYS A 67 1.67 21.02 -21.52
N GLY A 68 0.42 20.55 -21.41
CA GLY A 68 -0.66 20.96 -22.30
C GLY A 68 -0.80 22.49 -22.37
N TRP A 69 -0.77 23.17 -21.23
CA TRP A 69 -0.81 24.63 -21.18
C TRP A 69 0.37 25.30 -21.85
N ILE A 70 1.60 24.83 -21.60
CA ILE A 70 2.79 25.41 -22.23
C ILE A 70 2.72 25.26 -23.76
N PHE A 71 2.27 24.10 -24.25
CA PHE A 71 2.19 23.85 -25.69
C PHE A 71 0.96 24.45 -26.38
N ASP A 72 -0.09 24.79 -25.62
CA ASP A 72 -1.31 25.46 -26.11
C ASP A 72 -1.26 26.99 -25.88
N LEU A 73 -0.10 27.54 -25.49
CA LEU A 73 0.13 28.99 -25.37
C LEU A 73 -0.18 29.66 -26.73
N PRO A 74 -1.06 30.67 -26.75
CA PRO A 74 -1.56 31.24 -28.00
C PRO A 74 -0.47 32.02 -28.72
N GLY A 75 0.04 31.47 -29.83
CA GLY A 75 0.83 32.22 -30.82
C GLY A 75 -0.03 33.08 -31.77
N ALA A 76 -1.36 33.10 -31.61
CA ALA A 76 -2.27 33.79 -32.52
C ALA A 76 -3.17 34.80 -31.79
N PRO A 77 -3.27 36.06 -32.26
CA PRO A 77 -4.11 37.09 -31.65
C PRO A 77 -5.58 36.65 -31.69
N MET A 78 -6.17 36.53 -30.50
CA MET A 78 -7.57 36.11 -30.30
C MET A 78 -8.53 37.12 -30.94
N ARG A 79 -9.23 36.69 -32.01
CA ARG A 79 -10.46 37.35 -32.46
C ARG A 79 -11.49 37.24 -31.34
N SER A 80 -11.84 38.40 -30.81
CA SER A 80 -12.68 38.66 -29.64
C SER A 80 -14.12 38.16 -29.83
N GLU A 81 -14.43 36.96 -29.35
CA GLU A 81 -15.78 36.61 -28.94
C GLU A 81 -15.82 36.54 -27.40
N PRO A 82 -16.59 37.41 -26.73
CA PRO A 82 -16.58 37.53 -25.27
C PRO A 82 -17.00 36.24 -24.55
N VAL A 83 -17.88 35.44 -25.17
CA VAL A 83 -18.33 34.15 -24.64
C VAL A 83 -17.19 33.13 -24.59
N ARG A 84 -16.28 33.17 -25.57
CA ARG A 84 -15.13 32.25 -25.66
C ARG A 84 -14.03 32.65 -24.67
N ALA A 85 -13.85 33.94 -24.44
CA ALA A 85 -12.94 34.47 -23.42
C ALA A 85 -13.39 34.07 -22.00
N VAL A 86 -14.68 34.22 -21.66
CA VAL A 86 -15.21 33.83 -20.35
C VAL A 86 -15.06 32.33 -20.10
N ARG A 87 -15.36 31.48 -21.10
CA ARG A 87 -15.20 30.02 -20.97
C ARG A 87 -13.74 29.61 -20.75
N SER A 88 -12.81 30.29 -21.41
CA SER A 88 -11.37 30.06 -21.23
C SER A 88 -10.91 30.45 -19.82
N ILE A 89 -11.32 31.61 -19.30
CA ILE A 89 -11.00 32.06 -17.95
C ILE A 89 -11.57 31.11 -16.88
N VAL A 90 -12.83 30.70 -17.01
CA VAL A 90 -13.47 29.74 -16.11
C VAL A 90 -12.75 28.39 -16.17
N GLY A 91 -12.40 27.93 -17.37
CA GLY A 91 -11.63 26.71 -17.57
C GLY A 91 -10.29 26.77 -16.83
N VAL A 92 -9.52 27.85 -17.03
CA VAL A 92 -8.21 28.05 -16.41
C VAL A 92 -8.31 28.09 -14.90
N ALA A 93 -9.25 28.88 -14.36
CA ALA A 93 -9.48 28.98 -12.92
C ALA A 93 -9.89 27.62 -12.31
N ALA A 94 -10.79 26.88 -12.98
CA ALA A 94 -11.21 25.56 -12.53
C ALA A 94 -10.05 24.55 -12.53
N SER A 95 -9.20 24.56 -13.56
CA SER A 95 -8.00 23.71 -13.60
C SER A 95 -6.94 24.07 -12.57
N LEU A 96 -6.72 25.36 -12.30
CA LEU A 96 -5.81 25.80 -11.23
C LEU A 96 -6.32 25.33 -9.87
N LEU A 97 -7.59 25.58 -9.60
CA LEU A 97 -8.23 25.17 -8.35
C LEU A 97 -8.17 23.65 -8.17
N TRP A 98 -8.50 22.90 -9.22
CA TRP A 98 -8.41 21.45 -9.23
C TRP A 98 -6.98 20.96 -8.98
N GLY A 99 -6.00 21.58 -9.62
CA GLY A 99 -4.60 21.24 -9.45
C GLY A 99 -4.10 21.50 -8.04
N VAL A 100 -4.44 22.64 -7.45
CA VAL A 100 -4.11 22.99 -6.06
C VAL A 100 -4.77 22.01 -5.08
N LEU A 101 -6.06 21.70 -5.26
CA LEU A 101 -6.76 20.74 -4.42
C LEU A 101 -6.16 19.33 -4.52
N THR A 102 -5.80 18.90 -5.73
CA THR A 102 -5.15 17.60 -5.95
C THR A 102 -3.78 17.56 -5.29
N LEU A 103 -2.98 18.62 -5.43
CA LEU A 103 -1.66 18.72 -4.79
C LEU A 103 -1.78 18.69 -3.26
N LEU A 104 -2.71 19.46 -2.69
CA LEU A 104 -2.98 19.46 -1.25
C LEU A 104 -3.43 18.09 -0.75
N ALA A 105 -4.32 17.41 -1.49
CA ALA A 105 -4.75 16.06 -1.15
C ALA A 105 -3.60 15.06 -1.21
N VAL A 106 -2.74 15.13 -2.23
CA VAL A 106 -1.54 14.29 -2.36
C VAL A 106 -0.56 14.54 -1.20
N LEU A 107 -0.31 15.81 -0.86
CA LEU A 107 0.57 16.17 0.24
C LEU A 107 0.00 15.73 1.58
N LEU A 108 -1.31 15.87 1.78
CA LEU A 108 -1.98 15.40 2.99
C LEU A 108 -1.87 13.88 3.11
N VAL A 109 -2.16 13.14 2.03
CA VAL A 109 -2.03 11.68 2.01
C VAL A 109 -0.59 11.27 2.30
N ALA A 110 0.40 11.85 1.62
CA ALA A 110 1.81 11.56 1.87
C ALA A 110 2.21 11.89 3.32
N ALA A 111 1.74 13.00 3.88
CA ALA A 111 2.00 13.38 5.26
C ALA A 111 1.36 12.37 6.24
N LEU A 112 0.12 11.93 5.99
CA LEU A 112 -0.56 10.92 6.79
C LEU A 112 0.13 9.55 6.69
N SER A 113 0.63 9.16 5.51
CA SER A 113 1.44 7.95 5.33
C SER A 113 2.74 8.02 6.12
N VAL A 114 3.46 9.16 6.06
CA VAL A 114 4.69 9.36 6.83
C VAL A 114 4.43 9.36 8.34
N MET A 115 3.26 9.85 8.76
CA MET A 115 2.81 9.82 10.15
C MET A 115 2.20 8.47 10.58
N GLY A 116 2.20 7.45 9.72
CA GLY A 116 1.67 6.12 10.01
C GLY A 116 0.17 6.07 10.36
N LEU A 117 -0.60 7.09 9.94
CA LEU A 117 -2.02 7.24 10.28
C LEU A 117 -2.96 6.57 9.28
N GLN A 118 -2.44 6.00 8.19
CA GLN A 118 -3.27 5.31 7.19
C GLN A 118 -3.77 3.94 7.66
N GLY A 119 -3.32 3.48 8.83
CA GLY A 119 -3.66 2.18 9.38
C GLY A 119 -2.87 1.08 8.69
N VAL A 120 -2.26 0.21 9.49
CA VAL A 120 -1.48 -0.91 8.98
C VAL A 120 -2.42 -2.07 8.67
N PRO A 121 -2.37 -2.69 7.48
CA PRO A 121 -3.17 -3.88 7.22
C PRO A 121 -2.61 -5.06 8.02
N TYR A 122 -3.48 -6.00 8.39
CA TYR A 122 -3.03 -7.29 8.89
C TYR A 122 -2.14 -8.00 7.86
N PRO A 123 -1.10 -8.73 8.30
CA PRO A 123 -0.28 -9.52 7.40
C PRO A 123 -1.12 -10.59 6.69
N SER A 124 -0.81 -10.84 5.41
CA SER A 124 -1.51 -11.85 4.61
C SER A 124 -1.22 -13.26 5.11
N ASP A 125 -2.21 -14.15 5.02
CA ASP A 125 -2.06 -15.59 5.28
C ASP A 125 -1.03 -16.25 4.37
N ASP A 126 -0.82 -15.68 3.17
CA ASP A 126 0.15 -16.16 2.19
C ASP A 126 1.60 -16.13 2.71
N GLU A 127 1.90 -15.32 3.72
CA GLU A 127 3.24 -15.26 4.30
C GLU A 127 3.63 -16.58 4.98
N LEU A 128 2.65 -17.28 5.59
CA LEU A 128 2.86 -18.57 6.25
C LEU A 128 2.36 -19.75 5.41
N LEU A 129 1.21 -19.59 4.74
CA LEU A 129 0.57 -20.67 3.99
C LEU A 129 1.17 -20.86 2.59
N PRO A 130 1.14 -22.09 2.03
CA PRO A 130 0.75 -23.34 2.68
C PRO A 130 1.80 -23.84 3.68
N LEU A 131 1.35 -24.56 4.73
CA LEU A 131 2.25 -25.18 5.71
C LEU A 131 3.04 -26.37 5.10
N PRO A 132 4.29 -26.61 5.55
CA PRO A 132 5.08 -27.77 5.19
C PRO A 132 4.37 -29.07 5.53
N ALA A 133 4.61 -30.10 4.71
CA ALA A 133 4.05 -31.42 4.95
C ALA A 133 4.44 -31.92 6.35
N GLY A 134 3.42 -32.38 7.09
CA GLY A 134 3.58 -32.89 8.43
C GLY A 134 3.42 -31.84 9.54
N LEU A 135 3.14 -30.57 9.22
CA LEU A 135 2.73 -29.55 10.17
C LEU A 135 1.22 -29.30 10.08
N VAL A 136 0.61 -28.96 11.21
CA VAL A 136 -0.82 -28.63 11.30
C VAL A 136 -1.03 -27.31 12.02
N MET A 137 -1.92 -26.47 11.49
CA MET A 137 -2.36 -25.27 12.17
C MET A 137 -3.33 -25.66 13.27
N LEU A 138 -2.96 -25.43 14.52
CA LEU A 138 -3.79 -25.72 15.69
C LEU A 138 -4.70 -24.55 16.03
N ARG A 139 -4.19 -23.32 15.86
CA ARG A 139 -4.91 -22.09 16.17
C ARG A 139 -4.38 -20.94 15.34
N GLU A 140 -5.30 -20.04 15.00
CA GLU A 140 -5.03 -18.72 14.43
C GLU A 140 -5.72 -17.67 15.29
N SER A 141 -5.05 -16.54 15.51
CA SER A 141 -5.66 -15.38 16.16
C SER A 141 -5.06 -14.09 15.65
N GLU A 142 -5.92 -13.11 15.38
CA GLU A 142 -5.52 -11.75 15.08
C GLU A 142 -5.27 -10.96 16.38
N ARG A 143 -4.15 -10.24 16.46
CA ARG A 143 -3.91 -9.27 17.53
C ARG A 143 -4.48 -7.93 17.14
N GLN A 144 -5.27 -7.34 18.04
CA GLN A 144 -5.81 -6.00 17.82
C GLN A 144 -4.69 -5.03 17.43
N CYS A 145 -4.92 -4.30 16.35
CA CYS A 145 -4.04 -3.21 15.94
C CYS A 145 -3.90 -2.21 17.09
N ALA A 146 -2.68 -2.03 17.58
CA ALA A 146 -2.42 -1.20 18.73
C ALA A 146 -1.09 -0.45 18.59
N GLY A 147 -1.03 0.70 19.27
CA GLY A 147 0.18 1.50 19.42
C GLY A 147 -0.11 3.00 19.36
N SER A 148 0.76 3.79 19.99
CA SER A 148 0.56 5.25 20.13
C SER A 148 1.39 6.06 19.13
N SER A 149 2.64 5.67 18.92
CA SER A 149 3.57 6.30 17.97
C SER A 149 3.74 5.47 16.70
N ASP A 150 3.74 4.14 16.83
CA ASP A 150 3.77 3.19 15.73
C ASP A 150 2.51 2.33 15.84
N THR A 151 1.82 2.05 14.73
CA THR A 151 0.69 1.11 14.74
C THR A 151 1.20 -0.27 14.36
N HIS A 152 0.92 -1.27 15.20
CA HIS A 152 1.28 -2.66 14.94
C HIS A 152 0.03 -3.49 14.79
N CYS A 153 -0.06 -4.25 13.70
CA CYS A 153 -1.13 -5.23 13.48
C CYS A 153 -0.50 -6.61 13.30
N GLY A 154 -0.92 -7.57 14.14
CA GLY A 154 -0.30 -8.88 14.22
C GLY A 154 -1.24 -10.02 13.95
N ARG A 155 -0.71 -11.13 13.44
CA ARG A 155 -1.37 -12.44 13.41
C ARG A 155 -0.47 -13.45 14.08
N MET A 156 -1.07 -14.22 14.98
CA MET A 156 -0.40 -15.27 15.72
C MET A 156 -0.97 -16.63 15.30
N TYR A 157 -0.07 -17.54 14.95
CA TYR A 157 -0.37 -18.91 14.57
C TYR A 157 0.27 -19.87 15.56
N VAL A 158 -0.50 -20.84 16.01
CA VAL A 158 0.01 -21.96 16.83
C VAL A 158 0.08 -23.18 15.94
N ILE A 159 1.29 -23.70 15.74
CA ILE A 159 1.58 -24.76 14.78
C ILE A 159 2.14 -25.97 15.53
N GLY A 160 1.49 -27.12 15.33
CA GLY A 160 1.91 -28.40 15.89
C GLY A 160 2.49 -29.32 14.82
N GLY A 161 3.19 -30.36 15.28
CA GLY A 161 3.53 -31.50 14.46
C GLY A 161 2.29 -32.36 14.20
N SER A 162 2.25 -33.00 13.03
CA SER A 162 1.37 -34.14 12.79
C SER A 162 2.06 -35.44 13.22
N GLY A 163 1.39 -36.59 13.21
CA GLY A 163 1.97 -37.87 13.65
C GLY A 163 3.30 -38.29 12.99
N THR A 164 3.76 -37.61 11.93
CA THR A 164 5.06 -37.84 11.28
C THR A 164 6.18 -36.87 11.71
N VAL A 165 5.85 -35.78 12.42
CA VAL A 165 6.79 -34.72 12.84
C VAL A 165 6.60 -34.45 14.32
N ARG A 166 7.67 -34.48 15.11
CA ARG A 166 7.58 -34.16 16.54
C ARG A 166 7.50 -32.66 16.73
N ASP A 167 6.80 -32.23 17.78
CA ASP A 167 6.61 -30.81 18.10
C ASP A 167 7.93 -30.05 18.34
N THR A 168 8.97 -30.75 18.82
CA THR A 168 10.32 -30.19 19.00
C THR A 168 11.00 -29.82 17.68
N ASP A 169 10.62 -30.48 16.59
CA ASP A 169 11.22 -30.33 15.27
C ASP A 169 10.43 -29.29 14.42
N VAL A 170 9.31 -28.78 14.93
CA VAL A 170 8.43 -27.82 14.23
C VAL A 170 9.12 -26.48 13.98
N PRO A 171 9.79 -25.83 14.96
CA PRO A 171 10.45 -24.54 14.72
C PRO A 171 11.49 -24.61 13.62
N ASP A 172 12.32 -25.65 13.60
CA ASP A 172 13.37 -25.82 12.60
C ASP A 172 12.77 -25.94 11.19
N ARG A 173 11.68 -26.70 11.04
CA ARG A 173 10.96 -26.80 9.75
C ARG A 173 10.33 -25.49 9.29
N LEU A 174 9.79 -24.71 10.22
CA LEU A 174 9.23 -23.40 9.92
C LEU A 174 10.34 -22.44 9.48
N VAL A 175 11.47 -22.42 10.20
CA VAL A 175 12.63 -21.61 9.85
C VAL A 175 13.13 -21.95 8.44
N ASP A 176 13.24 -23.24 8.10
CA ASP A 176 13.66 -23.67 6.78
C ASP A 176 12.67 -23.25 5.68
N GLN A 177 11.36 -23.32 5.94
CA GLN A 177 10.34 -22.84 5.01
C GLN A 177 10.45 -21.32 4.78
N PHE A 178 10.60 -20.53 5.85
CA PHE A 178 10.77 -19.09 5.74
C PHE A 178 12.05 -18.74 4.97
N ARG A 179 13.16 -19.46 5.21
CA ARG A 179 14.40 -19.31 4.42
C ARG A 179 14.21 -19.65 2.95
N ALA A 180 13.46 -20.70 2.62
CA ALA A 180 13.12 -21.03 1.24
C ALA A 180 12.29 -19.92 0.55
N ARG A 181 11.56 -19.12 1.33
CA ARG A 181 10.82 -17.91 0.86
C ARG A 181 11.65 -16.63 0.91
N GLY A 182 12.96 -16.73 1.13
CA GLY A 182 13.90 -15.61 1.12
C GLY A 182 14.02 -14.84 2.44
N TRP A 183 13.52 -15.37 3.56
CA TRP A 183 13.73 -14.76 4.88
C TRP A 183 15.07 -15.18 5.49
N SER A 184 15.80 -14.22 6.04
CA SER A 184 17.03 -14.45 6.81
C SER A 184 16.74 -14.36 8.30
N LEU A 185 16.15 -15.41 8.87
CA LEU A 185 15.81 -15.45 10.29
C LEU A 185 17.05 -15.61 11.17
N ASP A 186 17.27 -14.65 12.05
CA ASP A 186 18.34 -14.67 13.04
C ASP A 186 17.84 -15.23 14.37
N TYR A 187 18.64 -16.08 15.00
CA TYR A 187 18.29 -16.67 16.29
C TYR A 187 18.76 -15.79 17.44
N HIS A 188 17.84 -15.45 18.33
CA HIS A 188 18.10 -14.65 19.52
C HIS A 188 18.08 -15.55 20.76
N GLU A 189 19.27 -15.84 21.30
CA GLU A 189 19.43 -16.74 22.46
C GLU A 189 18.74 -16.22 23.73
N ASP A 190 18.72 -14.89 23.93
CA ASP A 190 18.10 -14.23 25.08
C ASP A 190 16.59 -14.45 25.14
N LYS A 191 15.94 -14.48 23.96
CA LYS A 191 14.50 -14.65 23.82
C LYS A 191 14.08 -16.06 23.41
N GLN A 192 15.04 -16.93 23.08
CA GLN A 192 14.79 -18.29 22.58
C GLN A 192 13.86 -18.30 21.35
N GLN A 193 14.01 -17.29 20.48
CA GLN A 193 13.15 -17.08 19.32
C GLN A 193 13.98 -16.77 18.08
N TRP A 194 13.48 -17.16 16.91
CA TRP A 194 13.98 -16.64 15.64
C TRP A 194 13.21 -15.39 15.27
N THR A 195 13.89 -14.37 14.76
CA THR A 195 13.19 -13.18 14.27
C THR A 195 13.89 -12.55 13.09
N GLN A 196 13.09 -11.90 12.24
CA GLN A 196 13.58 -10.99 11.22
C GLN A 196 12.48 -10.03 10.81
N CYS A 197 12.85 -8.80 10.49
CA CYS A 197 11.97 -7.84 9.85
C CYS A 197 12.42 -7.58 8.42
N ARG A 198 11.46 -7.46 7.50
CA ARG A 198 11.71 -7.04 6.13
C ARG A 198 10.74 -5.92 5.76
N SER A 199 11.21 -5.01 4.92
CA SER A 199 10.35 -3.95 4.37
C SER A 199 9.87 -4.39 3.01
N THR A 200 8.56 -4.40 2.80
CA THR A 200 7.96 -4.67 1.49
C THR A 200 7.07 -3.50 1.06
N GLY A 201 6.68 -3.48 -0.21
CA GLY A 201 5.81 -2.44 -0.75
C GLY A 201 6.53 -1.21 -1.33
N TRP A 202 5.73 -0.26 -1.75
CA TRP A 202 6.16 0.97 -2.42
C TRP A 202 6.48 2.07 -1.40
N PRO A 203 7.22 3.14 -1.74
CA PRO A 203 7.65 4.16 -0.77
C PRO A 203 6.55 4.74 0.14
N LEU A 204 5.33 4.95 -0.34
CA LEU A 204 4.19 5.45 0.48
C LEU A 204 3.29 4.33 1.03
N ASP A 205 3.50 3.09 0.59
CA ASP A 205 2.78 1.89 1.05
C ASP A 205 3.76 0.92 1.74
N ARG A 206 4.89 1.44 2.24
CA ARG A 206 5.97 0.60 2.74
C ARG A 206 5.52 0.03 4.07
N VAL A 207 5.49 -1.31 4.14
CA VAL A 207 5.11 -2.02 5.36
C VAL A 207 6.33 -2.79 5.85
N HIS A 208 6.61 -2.69 7.15
CA HIS A 208 7.64 -3.50 7.78
C HIS A 208 6.99 -4.76 8.36
N THR A 209 7.18 -5.89 7.69
CA THR A 209 6.70 -7.18 8.18
C THR A 209 7.80 -7.84 9.00
N CYS A 210 7.51 -8.11 10.25
CA CYS A 210 8.36 -8.83 11.17
C CYS A 210 7.77 -10.21 11.44
N VAL A 211 8.64 -11.21 11.44
CA VAL A 211 8.29 -12.59 11.79
C VAL A 211 9.04 -12.94 13.06
N TRP A 212 8.35 -13.61 13.99
CA TRP A 212 8.93 -14.24 15.17
C TRP A 212 8.48 -15.69 15.22
N ILE A 213 9.42 -16.58 15.52
CA ILE A 213 9.15 -18.01 15.73
C ILE A 213 9.65 -18.35 17.12
N ASP A 214 8.73 -18.62 18.02
CA ASP A 214 9.03 -19.03 19.38
C ASP A 214 9.24 -20.54 19.46
N ARG A 215 10.27 -20.96 20.21
CA ARG A 215 10.37 -22.37 20.60
C ARG A 215 9.20 -22.77 21.51
N PRO A 216 8.77 -24.04 21.48
CA PRO A 216 7.80 -24.56 22.43
C PRO A 216 8.30 -24.28 23.86
N LYS A 217 7.55 -23.48 24.61
CA LYS A 217 7.87 -23.23 26.03
C LYS A 217 7.64 -24.53 26.82
N PRO A 218 8.47 -24.81 27.84
CA PRO A 218 8.24 -25.96 28.71
C PRO A 218 6.85 -25.87 29.36
N VAL A 219 6.20 -27.02 29.52
CA VAL A 219 4.80 -27.15 29.98
C VAL A 219 4.49 -26.39 31.27
N ALA A 220 5.49 -26.19 32.14
CA ALA A 220 5.35 -25.44 33.38
C ALA A 220 5.15 -23.92 33.19
N ALA A 221 5.54 -23.37 32.04
CA ALA A 221 5.39 -21.95 31.68
C ALA A 221 4.26 -21.70 30.67
N GLN A 222 3.57 -22.77 30.24
CA GLN A 222 2.45 -22.70 29.31
C GLN A 222 1.20 -22.26 30.06
N THR A 223 0.52 -21.23 29.55
CA THR A 223 -0.81 -20.91 30.05
C THR A 223 -1.77 -22.04 29.67
N GLN A 224 -2.97 -22.08 30.26
CA GLN A 224 -4.00 -23.04 29.84
C GLN A 224 -4.32 -22.99 28.33
N TRP A 225 -3.95 -21.89 27.66
CA TRP A 225 -4.08 -21.68 26.22
C TRP A 225 -2.97 -22.33 25.38
N ASP A 226 -1.87 -22.77 25.99
CA ASP A 226 -0.66 -23.28 25.32
C ASP A 226 -0.41 -24.77 25.58
N ARG A 227 -1.35 -25.48 26.24
CA ARG A 227 -1.13 -26.88 26.67
C ARG A 227 -1.12 -27.83 25.46
N GLY A 228 0.07 -28.35 25.17
CA GLY A 228 0.37 -29.25 24.05
C GLY A 228 1.46 -28.61 23.21
N ALA A 229 2.65 -29.21 23.17
CA ALA A 229 3.84 -28.62 22.58
C ALA A 229 3.58 -28.13 21.15
N ALA A 230 3.60 -26.82 20.93
CA ALA A 230 3.43 -26.20 19.62
C ALA A 230 4.39 -25.02 19.52
N ALA A 231 4.92 -24.78 18.32
CA ALA A 231 5.67 -23.57 18.02
C ALA A 231 4.66 -22.44 17.78
N THR A 232 4.98 -21.24 18.27
CA THR A 232 4.18 -20.05 17.98
C THR A 232 4.88 -19.25 16.91
N VAL A 233 4.15 -18.91 15.84
CA VAL A 233 4.62 -17.99 14.81
C VAL A 233 3.82 -16.71 14.95
N ASP A 234 4.53 -15.62 15.17
CA ASP A 234 3.97 -14.27 15.18
C ASP A 234 4.41 -13.57 13.90
N ILE A 235 3.47 -12.97 13.20
CA ILE A 235 3.74 -12.13 12.05
C ILE A 235 3.08 -10.80 12.32
N GLU A 236 3.86 -9.72 12.37
CA GLU A 236 3.34 -8.38 12.60
C GLU A 236 3.77 -7.46 11.47
N ASN A 237 2.83 -6.67 11.00
CA ASN A 237 3.12 -5.51 10.20
C ASN A 237 3.26 -4.31 11.13
N VAL A 238 4.35 -3.57 10.94
CA VAL A 238 4.74 -2.39 11.71
C VAL A 238 4.81 -1.20 10.76
N ASP A 239 4.09 -0.13 11.11
CA ASP A 239 4.42 1.20 10.60
C ASP A 239 5.58 1.71 11.43
N ARG A 240 6.74 1.97 10.83
CA ARG A 240 7.87 2.56 11.57
C ARG A 240 8.04 4.00 11.12
N ILE A 241 7.64 4.93 11.98
CA ILE A 241 7.86 6.35 11.73
C ILE A 241 9.33 6.66 12.08
N GLY A 242 10.22 6.54 11.09
CA GLY A 242 11.59 7.00 11.18
C GLY A 242 12.64 5.90 11.29
N GLY A 243 13.53 5.86 10.29
CA GLY A 243 14.88 5.31 10.42
C GLY A 243 15.87 6.44 10.62
#